data_AF-A0A969NF30-F1
#
_entry.id   AF-A0A969NF30-F1
#
_cell.length_a   1.000
_cell.length_b   1.000
_cell.length_c   1.000
_cell.angle_alpha   90.00
_cell.angle_beta   90.00
_cell.angle_gamma   90.00
#
_symmetry.space_group_name_H-M   'P 1'
#
loop_
_entity.id
_entity.type
_entity.pdbx_description
1 polymer ?
#
loop_
_entity_poly.entity_id
_entity_poly.type
_entity_poly.pdbx_seq_one_letter_code
_entity_poly.pdbx_strand_id
1 'polypeptide(L)'
;MRIIDKLAEEILGCEYFSEIFTRCALLSAYYNLKIEVSNTTLTEKEFKDALRFSDILSNSSDSEARNKSYQIITYLNHKYFDNAIYRTVSKAVYSKLGNFPAINYLNICNENNATLPIIRAIEVEAKK
;
A
#
# COMPACT_ATOMS: atom_id res chain seq x y z
N MET A 1 9.62 5.20 21.87
CA MET A 1 8.58 4.83 20.88
C MET A 1 8.22 6.07 20.07
N ARG A 2 8.40 6.05 18.74
CA ARG A 2 8.09 7.21 17.89
C ARG A 2 6.58 7.36 17.77
N ILE A 3 6.09 8.57 17.47
CA ILE A 3 4.65 8.84 17.26
C ILE A 3 4.07 7.90 16.19
N ILE A 4 4.83 7.64 15.12
CA ILE A 4 4.41 6.74 14.05
C ILE A 4 4.24 5.29 14.50
N ASP A 5 5.09 4.82 15.42
CA ASP A 5 5.01 3.44 15.92
C ASP A 5 3.75 3.26 16.79
N LYS A 6 3.40 4.28 17.60
CA LYS A 6 2.14 4.28 18.38
C LYS A 6 0.91 4.23 17.48
N LEU A 7 0.91 5.07 16.44
CA LEU A 7 -0.19 5.11 15.48
C LEU A 7 -0.33 3.79 14.72
N ALA A 8 0.79 3.14 14.39
CA ALA A 8 0.78 1.83 13.78
C ALA A 8 0.16 0.78 14.72
N GLU A 9 0.54 0.78 15.99
CA GLU A 9 -0.06 -0.11 17.01
C GLU A 9 -1.58 0.09 17.12
N GLU A 10 -2.05 1.33 17.18
CA GLU A 10 -3.48 1.67 17.19
C GLU A 10 -4.20 1.18 15.93
N ILE A 11 -3.58 1.34 14.74
CA ILE A 11 -4.15 0.86 13.48
C ILE A 11 -4.23 -0.68 13.47
N LEU A 12 -3.19 -1.37 13.94
CA LEU A 12 -3.16 -2.84 13.98
C LEU A 12 -4.23 -3.41 14.93
N GLY A 13 -4.57 -2.69 16.01
CA GLY A 13 -5.67 -3.03 16.91
C GLY A 13 -7.06 -2.56 16.47
N CYS A 14 -7.17 -1.82 15.35
CA CYS A 14 -8.43 -1.23 14.91
C CYS A 14 -9.28 -2.22 14.10
N GLU A 15 -10.52 -2.45 14.54
CA GLU A 15 -11.48 -3.31 13.84
C GLU A 15 -11.75 -2.83 12.40
N TYR A 16 -11.94 -1.52 12.20
CA TYR A 16 -12.17 -0.96 10.87
C TYR A 16 -11.00 -1.20 9.90
N PHE A 17 -9.76 -1.11 10.40
CA PHE A 17 -8.59 -1.47 9.59
C PHE A 17 -8.60 -2.95 9.22
N SER A 18 -8.91 -3.84 10.17
CA SER A 18 -9.00 -5.29 9.92
C SER A 18 -10.02 -5.63 8.83
N GLU A 19 -11.19 -4.97 8.84
CA GLU A 19 -12.21 -5.12 7.81
C GLU A 19 -11.71 -4.67 6.43
N ILE A 20 -11.12 -3.47 6.34
CA ILE A 20 -10.56 -2.94 5.09
C ILE A 20 -9.46 -3.86 4.57
N PHE A 21 -8.54 -4.29 5.43
CA PHE A 21 -7.43 -5.15 5.06
C PHE A 21 -7.93 -6.49 4.49
N THR A 22 -8.91 -7.10 5.15
CA THR A 22 -9.55 -8.34 4.71
C THR A 22 -10.21 -8.16 3.35
N ARG A 23 -10.92 -7.05 3.13
CA ARG A 23 -11.56 -6.78 1.84
C ARG A 23 -10.56 -6.53 0.72
N CYS A 24 -9.43 -5.89 1.00
CA CYS A 24 -8.33 -5.79 0.03
C CYS A 24 -7.83 -7.19 -0.37
N ALA A 25 -7.60 -8.06 0.62
CA ALA A 25 -7.14 -9.43 0.38
C ALA A 25 -8.15 -10.24 -0.45
N LEU A 26 -9.44 -10.16 -0.13
CA LEU A 26 -10.52 -10.83 -0.88
C LEU A 26 -10.64 -10.32 -2.31
N LEU A 27 -10.51 -9.01 -2.53
CA LEU A 27 -10.49 -8.41 -3.87
C LEU A 27 -9.33 -8.98 -4.71
N SER A 28 -8.14 -9.10 -4.12
CA SER A 28 -6.98 -9.73 -4.77
C SER A 28 -7.20 -11.22 -5.03
N ALA A 29 -7.76 -11.96 -4.08
CA ALA A 29 -8.04 -13.39 -4.22
C ALA A 29 -9.06 -13.66 -5.34
N TYR A 30 -10.13 -12.87 -5.41
CA TYR A 30 -11.11 -12.94 -6.49
C TYR A 30 -10.44 -12.76 -7.86
N TYR A 31 -9.56 -11.76 -8.00
CA TYR A 31 -8.88 -11.50 -9.26
C TYR A 31 -7.91 -12.63 -9.67
N ASN A 32 -7.05 -13.05 -8.74
CA ASN A 32 -5.95 -13.98 -9.02
C ASN A 32 -6.38 -15.45 -9.03
N LEU A 33 -7.29 -15.84 -8.14
CA LEU A 33 -7.69 -17.24 -7.92
C LEU A 33 -9.10 -17.55 -8.46
N LYS A 34 -9.84 -16.55 -8.94
CA LYS A 34 -11.23 -16.68 -9.43
C LYS A 34 -12.19 -17.28 -8.38
N ILE A 35 -11.89 -17.08 -7.10
CA ILE A 35 -12.76 -17.48 -5.99
C ILE A 35 -13.89 -16.46 -5.91
N GLU A 36 -15.12 -16.85 -6.22
CA GLU A 36 -16.29 -15.99 -6.05
C GLU A 36 -16.49 -15.67 -4.57
N VAL A 37 -16.44 -14.39 -4.25
CA VAL A 37 -16.70 -13.87 -2.91
C VAL A 37 -17.75 -12.78 -3.02
N SER A 38 -18.68 -12.70 -2.07
CA SER A 38 -19.62 -11.59 -1.99
C SER A 38 -18.90 -10.28 -1.60
N ASN A 39 -19.39 -9.14 -2.08
CA ASN A 39 -18.90 -7.79 -1.72
C ASN A 39 -17.40 -7.52 -1.97
N THR A 40 -16.86 -7.95 -3.12
CA THR A 40 -15.44 -7.79 -3.50
C THR A 40 -15.02 -6.38 -3.89
N THR A 41 -15.93 -5.40 -3.94
CA THR A 41 -15.58 -4.03 -4.33
C THR A 41 -15.43 -3.13 -3.12
N LEU A 42 -14.34 -2.35 -3.10
CA LEU A 42 -14.15 -1.27 -2.13
C LEU A 42 -14.92 -0.03 -2.59
N THR A 43 -15.55 0.66 -1.65
CA THR A 43 -16.04 2.02 -1.89
C THR A 43 -14.86 2.97 -2.06
N GLU A 44 -15.10 4.16 -2.63
CA GLU A 44 -14.05 5.17 -2.77
C GLU A 44 -13.43 5.56 -1.42
N LYS A 45 -14.25 5.65 -0.37
CA LYS A 45 -13.77 5.93 1.00
C LYS A 45 -12.82 4.84 1.48
N GLU A 46 -13.22 3.58 1.38
CA GLU A 46 -12.41 2.45 1.86
C GLU A 46 -11.13 2.28 1.08
N PHE A 47 -11.16 2.54 -0.23
CA PHE A 47 -9.96 2.60 -1.05
C PHE A 47 -8.99 3.68 -0.56
N LYS A 48 -9.47 4.91 -0.33
CA LYS A 48 -8.63 6.01 0.19
C LYS A 48 -8.09 5.70 1.59
N ASP A 49 -8.92 5.11 2.45
CA ASP A 49 -8.53 4.72 3.80
C ASP A 49 -7.48 3.60 3.78
N ALA A 50 -7.62 2.59 2.90
CA ALA A 50 -6.60 1.56 2.70
C ALA A 50 -5.25 2.16 2.29
N LEU A 51 -5.25 3.12 1.36
CA LEU A 51 -4.04 3.83 0.96
C LEU A 51 -3.45 4.63 2.12
N ARG A 52 -4.28 5.33 2.90
CA ARG A 52 -3.83 6.08 4.07
C ARG A 52 -3.20 5.16 5.13
N PHE A 53 -3.81 4.03 5.42
CA PHE A 53 -3.23 3.03 6.33
C PHE A 53 -1.90 2.52 5.79
N SER A 54 -1.81 2.19 4.50
CA SER A 54 -0.55 1.71 3.92
C SER A 54 0.58 2.75 4.02
N ASP A 55 0.32 4.03 3.75
CA ASP A 55 1.33 5.09 3.87
C ASP A 55 1.80 5.22 5.33
N ILE A 56 0.88 5.27 6.29
CA ILE A 56 1.22 5.33 7.73
C ILE A 56 2.05 4.12 8.17
N LEU A 57 1.54 2.91 7.91
CA LEU A 57 2.16 1.66 8.36
C LEU A 57 3.55 1.44 7.73
N SER A 58 3.78 1.92 6.50
CA SER A 58 5.08 1.81 5.83
C SER A 58 6.21 2.59 6.52
N ASN A 59 5.86 3.60 7.33
CA ASN A 59 6.81 4.42 8.09
C ASN A 59 7.08 3.88 9.51
N SER A 60 6.37 2.84 9.94
CA SER A 60 6.59 2.19 11.23
C SER A 60 7.93 1.43 11.24
N SER A 61 8.51 1.27 12.43
CA SER A 61 9.63 0.34 12.63
C SER A 61 9.18 -1.10 12.87
N ASP A 62 7.90 -1.31 13.17
CA ASP A 62 7.32 -2.64 13.34
C ASP A 62 7.22 -3.41 12.01
N SER A 63 7.67 -4.66 12.03
CA SER A 63 7.70 -5.50 10.82
C SER A 63 6.31 -5.92 10.35
N GLU A 64 5.35 -6.11 11.26
CA GLU A 64 3.98 -6.49 10.89
C GLU A 64 3.29 -5.33 10.16
N ALA A 65 3.35 -4.12 10.72
CA ALA A 65 2.85 -2.90 10.10
C ALA A 65 3.43 -2.72 8.69
N ARG A 66 4.76 -2.81 8.56
CA ARG A 66 5.43 -2.69 7.27
C ARG A 66 4.97 -3.76 6.27
N ASN A 67 4.81 -5.01 6.71
CA ASN A 67 4.31 -6.08 5.86
C ASN A 67 2.86 -5.86 5.42
N LYS A 68 1.97 -5.42 6.32
CA LYS A 68 0.59 -5.10 5.96
C LYS A 68 0.52 -3.96 4.94
N SER A 69 1.38 -2.95 5.05
CA SER A 69 1.46 -1.87 4.07
C SER A 69 1.82 -2.38 2.66
N TYR A 70 2.82 -3.27 2.58
CA TYR A 70 3.20 -3.95 1.33
C TYR A 70 2.03 -4.75 0.74
N GLN A 71 1.34 -5.52 1.58
CA GLN A 71 0.22 -6.36 1.16
C GLN A 71 -0.93 -5.53 0.61
N ILE A 72 -1.31 -4.42 1.27
CA ILE A 72 -2.38 -3.54 0.78
C ILE A 72 -2.06 -3.03 -0.63
N ILE A 73 -0.84 -2.50 -0.85
CA ILE A 73 -0.45 -2.00 -2.17
C ILE A 73 -0.50 -3.13 -3.21
N THR A 74 0.02 -4.30 -2.88
CA THR A 74 0.01 -5.47 -3.77
C THR A 74 -1.41 -5.91 -4.12
N TYR A 75 -2.30 -6.01 -3.14
CA TYR A 75 -3.67 -6.46 -3.32
C TYR A 75 -4.47 -5.52 -4.22
N LEU A 76 -4.25 -4.21 -4.11
CA LEU A 76 -4.99 -3.20 -4.86
C LEU A 76 -4.47 -3.02 -6.31
N ASN A 77 -3.26 -3.48 -6.61
CA ASN A 77 -2.58 -3.13 -7.87
C ASN A 77 -3.39 -3.51 -9.12
N HIS A 78 -3.88 -4.75 -9.19
CA HIS A 78 -4.58 -5.26 -10.37
C HIS A 78 -5.79 -4.42 -10.79
N LYS A 79 -6.45 -3.73 -9.84
CA LYS A 79 -7.65 -2.93 -10.07
C LYS A 79 -7.36 -1.43 -10.16
N TYR A 80 -6.36 -0.95 -9.42
CA TYR A 80 -6.15 0.49 -9.23
C TYR A 80 -4.82 1.01 -9.81
N PHE A 81 -4.07 0.22 -10.59
CA PHE A 81 -2.75 0.62 -11.12
C PHE A 81 -2.76 1.93 -11.94
N ASP A 82 -3.88 2.25 -12.60
CA ASP A 82 -4.03 3.49 -13.39
C ASP A 82 -4.61 4.68 -12.59
N ASN A 83 -5.04 4.44 -11.35
CA ASN A 83 -5.55 5.51 -10.49
C ASN A 83 -4.40 6.44 -10.03
N ALA A 84 -4.55 7.75 -10.23
CA ALA A 84 -3.51 8.73 -9.93
C ALA A 84 -3.06 8.75 -8.46
N ILE A 85 -4.00 8.58 -7.52
CA ILE A 85 -3.69 8.55 -6.08
C ILE A 85 -2.93 7.27 -5.75
N TYR A 86 -3.43 6.11 -6.24
CA TYR A 86 -2.75 4.82 -6.07
C TYR A 86 -1.32 4.87 -6.60
N ARG A 87 -1.11 5.43 -7.79
CA ARG A 87 0.21 5.55 -8.41
C ARG A 87 1.23 6.25 -7.52
N THR A 88 0.80 7.33 -6.88
CA THR A 88 1.65 8.12 -5.98
C THR A 88 1.94 7.36 -4.68
N VAL A 89 0.90 6.83 -4.03
CA VAL A 89 1.02 6.17 -2.73
C VAL A 89 1.79 4.85 -2.84
N SER A 90 1.55 4.04 -3.88
CA SER A 90 2.24 2.77 -4.09
C SER A 90 3.76 2.93 -4.23
N LYS A 91 4.21 3.93 -5.01
CA LYS A 91 5.64 4.27 -5.10
C LYS A 91 6.20 4.76 -3.77
N ALA A 92 5.46 5.59 -3.05
CA ALA A 92 5.87 6.12 -1.76
C ALA A 92 6.07 4.99 -0.73
N VAL A 93 5.10 4.08 -0.63
CA VAL A 93 5.15 2.92 0.26
C VAL A 93 6.32 2.01 -0.11
N TYR A 94 6.45 1.60 -1.38
CA TYR A 94 7.57 0.73 -1.76
C TYR A 94 8.95 1.39 -1.59
N SER A 95 9.06 2.70 -1.80
CA SER A 95 10.28 3.46 -1.50
C SER A 95 10.61 3.44 -0.01
N LYS A 96 9.62 3.68 0.87
CA LYS A 96 9.82 3.60 2.33
C LYS A 96 10.17 2.19 2.80
N LEU A 97 9.62 1.17 2.16
CA LEU A 97 9.94 -0.22 2.44
C LEU A 97 11.29 -0.67 1.85
N GLY A 98 11.89 0.10 0.94
CA GLY A 98 13.11 -0.29 0.20
C GLY A 98 12.87 -1.35 -0.88
N ASN A 99 11.62 -1.54 -1.33
CA ASN A 99 11.27 -2.51 -2.37
C ASN A 99 11.44 -1.91 -3.77
N PHE A 100 12.69 -1.67 -4.15
CA PHE A 100 13.05 -1.13 -5.48
C PHE A 100 12.62 -2.01 -6.66
N PRO A 101 12.66 -3.35 -6.57
CA PRO A 101 12.11 -4.20 -7.63
C PRO A 101 10.63 -3.95 -7.89
N ALA A 102 9.81 -3.77 -6.83
CA ALA A 102 8.40 -3.44 -6.99
C ALA A 102 8.19 -2.04 -7.60
N ILE A 103 9.01 -1.04 -7.24
CA ILE A 103 8.96 0.28 -7.90
C ILE A 103 9.26 0.15 -9.40
N ASN A 104 10.25 -0.66 -9.76
CA ASN A 104 10.59 -0.90 -11.17
C ASN A 104 9.44 -1.59 -11.91
N TYR A 105 8.80 -2.57 -11.28
CA TYR A 105 7.58 -3.20 -11.82
C TYR A 105 6.47 -2.18 -12.06
N LEU A 106 6.20 -1.29 -11.10
CA LEU A 106 5.19 -0.23 -11.27
C LEU A 106 5.51 0.68 -12.46
N ASN A 107 6.78 1.05 -12.65
CA ASN A 107 7.18 1.91 -13.76
C ASN A 107 7.02 1.22 -15.12
N ILE A 108 7.52 -0.01 -15.24
CA ILE A 108 7.62 -0.72 -16.52
C ILE A 108 6.30 -1.40 -16.89
N CYS A 109 5.67 -2.11 -15.96
CA CYS A 109 4.50 -2.95 -16.24
C CYS A 109 3.17 -2.23 -16.01
N ASN A 110 3.16 -1.15 -15.22
CA ASN A 110 1.93 -0.40 -14.93
C ASN A 110 1.96 1.06 -15.42
N GLU A 111 3.02 1.42 -16.15
CA GLU A 111 3.25 2.76 -16.70
C GLU A 111 3.06 3.87 -15.64
N ASN A 112 3.43 3.55 -14.40
CA ASN A 112 3.28 4.47 -13.30
C ASN A 112 4.36 5.56 -13.41
N ASN A 113 3.98 6.73 -13.93
CA ASN A 113 4.87 7.87 -14.10
C ASN A 113 4.84 8.87 -12.93
N ALA A 114 4.20 8.52 -11.80
CA ALA A 114 4.15 9.43 -10.65
C ALA A 114 5.55 9.68 -10.09
N THR A 115 5.89 10.94 -9.83
CA THR A 115 7.17 11.33 -9.25
C THR A 115 7.06 11.37 -7.73
N LEU A 116 8.09 10.86 -7.04
CA LEU A 116 8.20 11.04 -5.59
C LEU A 116 8.64 12.48 -5.31
N PRO A 117 8.18 13.11 -4.21
CA PRO A 117 8.69 14.41 -3.79
C PRO A 117 10.23 14.40 -3.69
N ILE A 118 10.87 15.49 -4.10
CA ILE A 118 12.34 15.61 -4.30
C ILE A 118 13.15 15.08 -3.11
N ILE A 119 12.70 15.35 -1.87
CA ILE A 119 13.37 14.88 -0.64
C ILE A 119 13.45 13.35 -0.59
N ARG A 120 12.42 12.65 -1.06
CA ARG A 120 12.38 11.17 -1.12
C ARG A 120 13.22 10.62 -2.28
N ALA A 121 13.35 11.35 -3.39
CA ALA A 121 14.22 10.93 -4.49
C ALA A 121 15.69 10.89 -4.04
N ILE A 122 16.12 11.88 -3.25
CA ILE A 122 17.47 11.94 -2.66
C ILE A 122 17.68 10.77 -1.66
N GLU A 123 16.69 10.46 -0.81
CA GLU A 123 16.76 9.29 0.09
C GLU A 123 16.92 7.96 -0.67
N VAL A 124 16.28 7.82 -1.84
CA VAL A 124 16.37 6.61 -2.67
C VAL A 124 17.75 6.51 -3.31
N GLU A 125 18.29 7.61 -3.82
CA GLU A 125 19.62 7.65 -4.44
C GLU A 125 20.74 7.34 -3.44
N ALA A 126 20.61 7.79 -2.19
CA ALA A 126 21.56 7.47 -1.12
C ALA A 126 21.51 6.00 -0.63
N LYS A 127 20.45 5.25 -0.98
CA LYS A 127 20.25 3.83 -0.58
C LYS A 127 20.58 2.82 -1.69
N LYS A 128 20.89 3.30 -2.89
CA LYS A 128 21.45 2.49 -3.98
C LYS A 128 22.92 2.21 -3.73
#